data_AF-I3TFQ7-F1
#
_entry.id   AF-I3TFQ7-F1
#
_cell.length_a   1.000
_cell.length_b   1.000
_cell.length_c   1.000
_cell.angle_alpha   90.00
_cell.angle_beta   90.00
_cell.angle_gamma   90.00
#
_symmetry.space_group_name_H-M   'P 1'
#
loop_
_entity.id
_entity.type
_entity.pdbx_description
1 polymer ?
#
loop_
_entity_poly.entity_id
_entity_poly.type
_entity_poly.pdbx_seq_one_letter_code
_entity_poly.pdbx_strand_id
1 'polypeptide(L)'
;MSGKGAGLWTLSIVIGLLFAAFFIYVAYDIVSKGLSNWQEWIISRPFIALGRDFWFVVAGILWVIGTVIFFMEVSGDTIDRSFRIVKNNVKWDAVDVTVTALSAAIYGGSLAATGGIPIIPGFTWLRPGNALAPLFGMLFGVPGALGTAIGNFIADALTGYLSIGSIGGFIGNFMIAYLPYKFMKDHSFRSPRSIIEYYIWGAVIGSVYVALYISWWLDALEPVIGLPRPLIWGWFAPWVIFNDAIVTSTITPILGYLLYPPIKMRGLYWKDRVGQP
;
A
#
# COMPACT_ATOMS: atom_id res chain seq x y z
N MET A 1 -17.93 -15.92 -25.62
CA MET A 1 -16.83 -14.98 -25.30
C MET A 1 -15.85 -15.01 -26.47
N SER A 2 -15.49 -13.87 -27.08
CA SER A 2 -14.53 -13.86 -28.19
C SER A 2 -13.17 -14.41 -27.73
N GLY A 3 -12.42 -15.08 -28.61
CA GLY A 3 -11.16 -15.75 -28.26
C GLY A 3 -10.12 -14.84 -27.57
N LYS A 4 -10.19 -13.52 -27.81
CA LYS A 4 -9.35 -12.52 -27.13
C LYS A 4 -9.72 -12.33 -25.65
N GLY A 5 -11.00 -12.41 -25.30
CA GLY A 5 -11.48 -12.25 -23.93
C GLY A 5 -11.11 -13.44 -23.03
N ALA A 6 -11.19 -14.65 -23.57
CA ALA A 6 -10.79 -15.87 -22.85
C ALA A 6 -9.28 -15.88 -22.53
N GLY A 7 -8.44 -15.49 -23.49
CA GLY A 7 -6.98 -15.42 -23.28
C GLY A 7 -6.55 -14.44 -22.18
N LEU A 8 -7.22 -13.29 -22.08
CA LEU A 8 -6.96 -12.30 -21.03
C LEU A 8 -7.35 -12.81 -19.63
N TRP A 9 -8.47 -13.54 -19.51
CA TRP A 9 -8.88 -14.16 -18.25
C TRP A 9 -7.87 -15.22 -17.79
N THR A 10 -7.46 -16.10 -18.70
CA THR A 10 -6.42 -17.09 -18.41
C THR A 10 -5.14 -16.40 -17.93
N LEU A 11 -4.69 -15.37 -18.63
CA LEU A 11 -3.50 -14.59 -18.23
C LEU A 11 -3.65 -13.99 -16.82
N SER A 12 -4.82 -13.42 -16.49
CA SER A 12 -5.05 -12.79 -15.19
C SER A 12 -5.05 -13.81 -14.04
N ILE A 13 -5.63 -14.98 -14.27
CA ILE A 13 -5.62 -16.10 -13.31
C ILE A 13 -4.19 -16.60 -13.12
N VAL A 14 -3.45 -16.81 -14.22
CA VAL A 14 -2.05 -17.24 -14.18
C VAL A 14 -1.20 -16.24 -13.41
N ILE A 15 -1.34 -14.94 -13.67
CA ILE A 15 -0.64 -13.88 -12.94
C ILE A 15 -0.97 -13.96 -11.44
N GLY A 16 -2.24 -14.06 -11.07
CA GLY A 16 -2.64 -14.17 -9.67
C GLY A 16 -2.07 -15.40 -8.97
N LEU A 17 -2.10 -16.56 -9.64
CA LEU A 17 -1.51 -17.80 -9.13
C LEU A 17 0.01 -17.72 -8.98
N LEU A 18 0.71 -17.12 -9.95
CA LEU A 18 2.16 -16.92 -9.89
C LEU A 18 2.55 -15.96 -8.75
N PHE A 19 1.77 -14.89 -8.53
CA PHE A 19 1.98 -14.00 -7.39
C PHE A 19 1.78 -14.70 -6.06
N ALA A 20 0.67 -15.43 -5.92
CA ALA A 20 0.40 -16.21 -4.71
C ALA A 20 1.52 -17.23 -4.47
N ALA A 21 1.94 -17.98 -5.50
CA ALA A 21 3.03 -18.94 -5.40
C ALA A 21 4.37 -18.29 -5.03
N PHE A 22 4.69 -17.13 -5.62
CA PHE A 22 5.91 -16.39 -5.31
C PHE A 22 5.94 -15.94 -3.84
N PHE A 23 4.87 -15.33 -3.33
CA PHE A 23 4.83 -14.90 -1.94
C PHE A 23 4.73 -16.07 -0.96
N ILE A 24 4.08 -17.18 -1.32
CA ILE A 24 4.16 -18.42 -0.55
C ILE A 24 5.59 -18.95 -0.49
N TYR A 25 6.32 -18.90 -1.61
CA TYR A 25 7.73 -19.29 -1.64
C TYR A 25 8.61 -18.37 -0.78
N VAL A 26 8.40 -17.05 -0.84
CA VAL A 26 9.10 -16.10 0.05
C VAL A 26 8.75 -16.38 1.52
N ALA A 27 7.49 -16.69 1.84
CA ALA A 27 7.09 -17.07 3.19
C ALA A 27 7.82 -18.33 3.66
N TYR A 28 7.89 -19.36 2.82
CA TYR A 28 8.64 -20.58 3.09
C TYR A 28 10.14 -20.30 3.28
N ASP A 29 10.72 -19.42 2.46
CA ASP A 29 12.13 -19.03 2.57
C ASP A 29 12.43 -18.34 3.91
N ILE A 30 11.57 -17.40 4.33
CA ILE A 30 11.68 -16.70 5.63
C ILE A 30 11.54 -17.69 6.79
N VAL A 31 10.54 -18.58 6.75
CA VAL A 31 10.27 -19.55 7.81
C VAL A 31 11.38 -20.59 7.91
N SER A 32 11.87 -21.11 6.79
CA SER A 32 12.91 -22.14 6.75
C SER A 32 14.27 -21.63 7.25
N LYS A 33 14.60 -20.37 6.98
CA LYS A 33 15.84 -19.74 7.46
C LYS A 33 15.72 -19.14 8.86
N GLY A 34 14.51 -18.85 9.30
CA GLY A 34 14.22 -18.25 10.60
C GLY A 34 14.28 -16.72 10.59
N LEU A 35 13.60 -16.10 11.57
CA LEU A 35 13.44 -14.64 11.61
C LEU A 35 14.74 -13.87 11.93
N SER A 36 15.70 -14.54 12.57
CA SER A 36 16.99 -13.96 12.96
C SER A 36 18.02 -13.93 11.82
N ASN A 37 17.87 -14.79 10.81
CA ASN A 37 18.83 -14.96 9.71
C ASN A 37 18.37 -14.22 8.45
N TRP A 38 17.88 -12.99 8.64
CA TRP A 38 17.32 -12.14 7.59
C TRP A 38 18.31 -11.83 6.46
N GLN A 39 19.60 -11.91 6.74
CA GLN A 39 20.65 -11.77 5.75
C GLN A 39 20.59 -12.83 4.66
N GLU A 40 20.01 -13.99 4.98
CA GLU A 40 19.93 -15.13 4.09
C GLU A 40 18.63 -15.15 3.29
N TRP A 41 17.59 -14.42 3.73
CA TRP A 41 16.29 -14.38 3.04
C TRP A 41 16.45 -13.92 1.60
N ILE A 42 15.78 -14.60 0.68
CA ILE A 42 15.84 -14.29 -0.75
C ILE A 42 15.41 -12.85 -1.03
N ILE A 43 14.40 -12.36 -0.30
CA ILE A 43 13.85 -11.01 -0.46
C ILE A 43 14.78 -9.91 0.10
N SER A 44 15.69 -10.27 1.01
CA SER A 44 16.66 -9.34 1.60
C SER A 44 17.94 -9.21 0.78
N ARG A 45 18.26 -10.19 -0.09
CA ARG A 45 19.49 -10.18 -0.90
C ARG A 45 19.67 -8.93 -1.76
N PRO A 46 18.65 -8.39 -2.46
CA PRO A 46 18.82 -7.16 -3.24
C PRO A 46 19.17 -5.96 -2.36
N PHE A 47 18.66 -5.92 -1.12
CA PHE A 47 18.95 -4.87 -0.17
C PHE A 47 20.39 -4.91 0.32
N ILE A 48 20.87 -6.11 0.60
CA ILE A 48 22.25 -6.34 1.07
C ILE A 48 23.26 -6.15 -0.06
N ALA A 49 22.97 -6.68 -1.25
CA ALA A 49 23.89 -6.65 -2.38
C ALA A 49 24.13 -5.24 -2.93
N LEU A 50 23.07 -4.42 -3.03
CA LEU A 50 23.19 -3.04 -3.51
C LEU A 50 23.62 -2.07 -2.40
N GLY A 51 23.37 -2.43 -1.14
CA GLY A 51 23.84 -1.69 0.02
C GLY A 51 22.99 -0.46 0.36
N ARG A 52 23.21 0.05 1.57
CA ARG A 52 22.41 1.14 2.17
C ARG A 52 22.42 2.41 1.34
N ASP A 53 23.58 2.86 0.84
CA ASP A 53 23.67 4.16 0.15
C ASP A 53 22.88 4.17 -1.18
N PHE A 54 22.89 3.06 -1.91
CA PHE A 54 22.05 2.91 -3.11
C PHE A 54 20.57 3.06 -2.75
N TRP A 55 20.10 2.29 -1.76
CA TRP A 55 18.70 2.28 -1.37
C TRP A 55 18.26 3.60 -0.73
N PHE A 56 19.15 4.26 0.02
CA PHE A 56 18.88 5.58 0.59
C PHE A 56 18.65 6.63 -0.50
N VAL A 57 19.44 6.62 -1.59
CA VAL A 57 19.24 7.54 -2.72
C VAL A 57 17.94 7.21 -3.46
N VAL A 58 17.73 5.95 -3.84
CA VAL A 58 16.52 5.53 -4.58
C VAL A 58 15.26 5.84 -3.78
N ALA A 59 15.23 5.44 -2.52
CA ALA A 59 14.09 5.68 -1.66
C ALA A 59 13.93 7.16 -1.30
N GLY A 60 15.00 7.95 -1.27
CA GLY A 60 14.92 9.40 -1.08
C GLY A 60 14.23 10.11 -2.23
N ILE A 61 14.51 9.70 -3.48
CA ILE A 61 13.80 10.21 -4.65
C ILE A 61 12.31 9.86 -4.55
N LEU A 62 11.99 8.60 -4.23
CA LEU A 62 10.60 8.17 -4.03
C LEU A 62 9.95 8.92 -2.88
N TRP A 63 10.66 9.16 -1.78
CA TRP A 63 10.16 9.90 -0.63
C TRP A 63 9.80 11.34 -1.01
N VAL A 64 10.66 12.05 -1.75
CA VAL A 64 10.35 13.40 -2.24
C VAL A 64 9.12 13.39 -3.14
N ILE A 65 9.08 12.48 -4.12
CA ILE A 65 7.94 12.36 -5.04
C ILE A 65 6.64 12.08 -4.28
N GLY A 66 6.64 11.12 -3.36
CA GLY A 66 5.45 10.72 -2.61
C GLY A 66 4.96 11.83 -1.70
N THR A 67 5.88 12.56 -1.07
CA THR A 67 5.56 13.71 -0.21
C THR A 67 4.94 14.86 -1.02
N VAL A 68 5.52 15.19 -2.17
CA VAL A 68 4.98 16.21 -3.08
C VAL A 68 3.59 15.80 -3.57
N ILE A 69 3.42 14.55 -4.01
CA ILE A 69 2.12 14.03 -4.45
C ILE A 69 1.09 14.10 -3.33
N PHE A 70 1.46 13.70 -2.11
CA PHE A 70 0.57 13.76 -0.95
C PHE A 70 0.02 15.18 -0.73
N PHE A 71 0.91 16.17 -0.62
CA PHE A 71 0.47 17.55 -0.39
C PHE A 71 -0.30 18.12 -1.57
N MET A 72 0.12 17.81 -2.80
CA MET A 72 -0.57 18.22 -4.02
C MET A 72 -2.02 17.70 -4.03
N GLU A 73 -2.21 16.39 -3.83
CA GLU A 73 -3.53 15.74 -3.81
C GLU A 73 -4.42 16.26 -2.69
N VAL A 74 -3.90 16.41 -1.48
CA VAL A 74 -4.67 16.94 -0.36
C VAL A 74 -5.06 18.40 -0.60
N SER A 75 -4.20 19.19 -1.26
CA SER A 75 -4.47 20.59 -1.62
C SER A 75 -5.46 20.78 -2.79
N GLY A 76 -5.86 19.70 -3.46
CA GLY A 76 -6.84 19.72 -4.54
C GLY A 76 -6.24 19.68 -5.95
N ASP A 77 -4.92 19.48 -6.08
CA ASP A 77 -4.22 19.32 -7.35
C ASP A 77 -3.81 17.86 -7.58
N THR A 78 -3.74 17.41 -8.82
CA THR A 78 -3.33 16.07 -9.20
C THR A 78 -2.57 16.09 -10.51
N ILE A 79 -1.87 15.00 -10.82
CA ILE A 79 -1.17 14.83 -12.09
C ILE A 79 -2.05 14.04 -13.05
N ASP A 80 -2.38 14.59 -14.22
CA ASP A 80 -3.08 13.85 -15.28
C ASP A 80 -2.15 12.80 -15.94
N ARG A 81 -2.69 12.00 -16.88
CA ARG A 81 -1.89 10.99 -17.58
C ARG A 81 -0.82 11.55 -18.52
N SER A 82 -0.88 12.84 -18.83
CA SER A 82 0.09 13.57 -19.63
C SER A 82 1.12 14.29 -18.74
N PHE A 83 1.19 13.95 -17.45
CA PHE A 83 2.08 14.56 -16.47
C PHE A 83 1.85 16.07 -16.25
N ARG A 84 0.63 16.55 -16.51
CA ARG A 84 0.24 17.94 -16.26
C ARG A 84 -0.49 18.04 -14.92
N ILE A 85 -0.25 19.15 -14.21
CA ILE A 85 -0.96 19.44 -12.98
C ILE A 85 -2.36 19.96 -13.33
N VAL A 86 -3.39 19.27 -12.83
CA VAL A 86 -4.81 19.58 -13.01
C VAL A 86 -5.51 19.53 -11.65
N LYS A 87 -6.74 20.04 -11.55
CA LYS A 87 -7.52 19.93 -10.30
C LYS A 87 -8.06 18.51 -10.13
N ASN A 88 -7.96 17.97 -8.92
CA ASN A 88 -8.50 16.64 -8.59
C ASN A 88 -10.00 16.65 -8.26
N ASN A 89 -10.59 17.85 -8.21
CA ASN A 89 -12.01 18.14 -7.99
C ASN A 89 -12.58 17.62 -6.65
N VAL A 90 -11.72 17.20 -5.71
CA VAL A 90 -12.15 16.86 -4.34
C VAL A 90 -12.65 18.13 -3.67
N LYS A 91 -13.92 18.10 -3.25
CA LYS A 91 -14.59 19.29 -2.70
C LYS A 91 -14.38 19.43 -1.20
N TRP A 92 -14.01 18.33 -0.53
CA TRP A 92 -13.97 18.26 0.94
C TRP A 92 -15.33 18.59 1.56
N ASP A 93 -16.41 18.11 0.92
CA ASP A 93 -17.75 18.22 1.46
C ASP A 93 -17.99 17.20 2.59
N ALA A 94 -19.19 17.24 3.19
CA ALA A 94 -19.54 16.34 4.28
C ALA A 94 -19.36 14.85 3.92
N VAL A 95 -19.53 14.47 2.64
CA VAL A 95 -19.34 13.10 2.18
C VAL A 95 -17.86 12.74 2.18
N ASP A 96 -17.00 13.59 1.60
CA ASP A 96 -15.55 13.36 1.59
C ASP A 96 -14.98 13.24 3.00
N VAL A 97 -15.35 14.17 3.89
CA VAL A 97 -14.90 14.15 5.29
C VAL A 97 -15.38 12.87 6.00
N THR A 98 -16.64 12.48 5.80
CA THR A 98 -17.20 11.26 6.40
C THR A 98 -16.50 10.01 5.87
N VAL A 99 -16.22 9.95 4.56
CA VAL A 99 -15.52 8.84 3.94
C VAL A 99 -14.09 8.73 4.48
N THR A 100 -13.36 9.84 4.61
CA THR A 100 -12.04 9.84 5.26
C THR A 100 -12.10 9.32 6.69
N ALA A 101 -13.04 9.81 7.50
CA ALA A 101 -13.19 9.39 8.89
C ALA A 101 -13.56 7.90 9.02
N LEU A 102 -14.51 7.42 8.22
CA LEU A 102 -14.91 6.01 8.22
C LEU A 102 -13.80 5.09 7.70
N SER A 103 -13.10 5.47 6.63
CA SER A 103 -11.93 4.73 6.15
C SER A 103 -10.84 4.68 7.22
N ALA A 104 -10.56 5.77 7.92
CA ALA A 104 -9.59 5.79 9.01
C ALA A 104 -9.99 4.89 10.18
N ALA A 105 -11.26 4.95 10.61
CA ALA A 105 -11.77 4.12 11.69
C ALA A 105 -11.76 2.63 11.33
N ILE A 106 -12.23 2.27 10.13
CA ILE A 106 -12.26 0.88 9.68
C ILE A 106 -10.84 0.36 9.46
N TYR A 107 -9.97 1.13 8.80
CA TYR A 107 -8.59 0.71 8.55
C TYR A 107 -7.81 0.56 9.85
N GLY A 108 -7.80 1.62 10.67
CA GLY A 108 -7.07 1.64 11.94
C GLY A 108 -7.60 0.61 12.94
N GLY A 109 -8.92 0.48 13.05
CA GLY A 109 -9.56 -0.54 13.87
C GLY A 109 -9.24 -1.95 13.38
N SER A 110 -9.24 -2.20 12.06
CA SER A 110 -8.89 -3.51 11.51
C SER A 110 -7.43 -3.87 11.78
N LEU A 111 -6.52 -2.90 11.65
CA LEU A 111 -5.10 -3.11 11.97
C LEU A 111 -4.87 -3.38 13.46
N ALA A 112 -5.55 -2.65 14.33
CA ALA A 112 -5.46 -2.87 15.77
C ALA A 112 -6.05 -4.24 16.17
N ALA A 113 -7.23 -4.59 15.65
CA ALA A 113 -7.90 -5.85 15.94
C ALA A 113 -7.13 -7.08 15.43
N THR A 114 -6.39 -6.93 14.34
CA THR A 114 -5.56 -8.01 13.75
C THR A 114 -4.10 -7.95 14.21
N GLY A 115 -3.74 -6.98 15.06
CA GLY A 115 -2.36 -6.60 15.41
C GLY A 115 -1.71 -7.42 16.54
N GLY A 116 -1.97 -8.72 16.62
CA GLY A 116 -1.56 -9.55 17.76
C GLY A 116 -0.17 -10.18 17.69
N ILE A 117 0.51 -10.15 16.54
CA ILE A 117 1.80 -10.83 16.33
C ILE A 117 2.86 -9.80 15.93
N PRO A 118 3.53 -9.14 16.90
CA PRO A 118 4.65 -8.25 16.61
C PRO A 118 5.82 -9.06 16.03
N ILE A 119 6.48 -8.49 15.02
CA ILE A 119 7.62 -9.13 14.36
C ILE A 119 8.91 -8.35 14.64
N ILE A 120 8.86 -7.01 14.54
CA ILE A 120 9.78 -6.12 15.27
C ILE A 120 8.93 -5.31 16.26
N PRO A 121 9.09 -5.53 17.58
CA PRO A 121 8.44 -4.70 18.59
C PRO A 121 8.74 -3.22 18.35
N GLY A 122 7.71 -2.38 18.27
CA GLY A 122 7.86 -0.93 18.03
C GLY A 122 7.78 -0.49 16.57
N PHE A 123 7.94 -1.40 15.60
CA PHE A 123 8.15 -1.01 14.20
C PHE A 123 7.23 -1.73 13.21
N THR A 124 7.02 -3.05 13.35
CA THR A 124 6.14 -3.79 12.43
C THR A 124 5.62 -5.09 13.02
N TRP A 125 4.41 -5.45 12.63
CA TRP A 125 3.69 -6.66 13.00
C TRP A 125 3.05 -7.30 11.77
N LEU A 126 2.37 -8.44 11.92
CA LEU A 126 1.57 -9.01 10.83
C LEU A 126 0.30 -8.17 10.64
N ARG A 127 0.07 -7.61 9.44
CA ARG A 127 -1.04 -6.65 9.18
C ARG A 127 -2.11 -7.17 8.20
N PRO A 128 -2.97 -8.14 8.57
CA PRO A 128 -4.08 -8.57 7.70
C PRO A 128 -5.01 -7.43 7.27
N GLY A 129 -5.16 -6.40 8.12
CA GLY A 129 -5.93 -5.20 7.78
C GLY A 129 -5.41 -4.41 6.56
N ASN A 130 -4.14 -4.62 6.15
CA ASN A 130 -3.57 -3.95 4.97
C ASN A 130 -4.26 -4.29 3.66
N ALA A 131 -5.07 -5.36 3.63
CA ALA A 131 -5.91 -5.66 2.46
C ALA A 131 -6.89 -4.51 2.11
N LEU A 132 -7.30 -3.72 3.11
CA LEU A 132 -8.25 -2.62 2.95
C LEU A 132 -7.62 -1.33 2.42
N ALA A 133 -6.33 -1.12 2.68
CA ALA A 133 -5.61 0.10 2.30
C ALA A 133 -5.75 0.45 0.81
N PRO A 134 -5.39 -0.44 -0.15
CA PRO A 134 -5.55 -0.16 -1.57
C PRO A 134 -7.03 -0.03 -1.98
N LEU A 135 -7.96 -0.73 -1.31
CA LEU A 135 -9.39 -0.63 -1.61
C LEU A 135 -9.94 0.75 -1.33
N PHE A 136 -9.57 1.37 -0.21
CA PHE A 136 -10.06 2.69 0.14
C PHE A 136 -9.62 3.75 -0.87
N GLY A 137 -8.38 3.71 -1.32
CA GLY A 137 -7.95 4.55 -2.43
C GLY A 137 -8.75 4.27 -3.71
N MET A 138 -8.78 3.02 -4.17
CA MET A 138 -9.46 2.66 -5.43
C MET A 138 -10.95 3.01 -5.45
N LEU A 139 -11.64 2.88 -4.32
CA LEU A 139 -13.09 3.04 -4.23
C LEU A 139 -13.47 4.48 -3.90
N PHE A 140 -12.70 5.17 -3.06
CA PHE A 140 -13.06 6.47 -2.52
C PHE A 140 -12.15 7.62 -2.92
N GLY A 141 -11.06 7.35 -3.63
CA GLY A 141 -10.12 8.35 -4.12
C GLY A 141 -9.22 8.92 -3.03
N VAL A 142 -8.85 10.20 -3.16
CA VAL A 142 -8.02 10.92 -2.17
C VAL A 142 -8.61 10.85 -0.76
N PRO A 143 -9.93 11.03 -0.52
CA PRO A 143 -10.51 10.85 0.81
C PRO A 143 -10.23 9.49 1.43
N GLY A 144 -10.31 8.41 0.63
CA GLY A 144 -9.99 7.06 1.08
C GLY A 144 -8.52 6.84 1.34
N ALA A 145 -7.64 7.37 0.47
CA ALA A 145 -6.20 7.30 0.66
C ALA A 145 -5.73 8.07 1.91
N LEU A 146 -6.30 9.25 2.17
CA LEU A 146 -6.07 10.01 3.40
C LEU A 146 -6.62 9.26 4.62
N GLY A 147 -7.79 8.61 4.48
CA GLY A 147 -8.34 7.74 5.51
C GLY A 147 -7.38 6.61 5.88
N THR A 148 -6.75 5.96 4.89
CA THR A 148 -5.71 4.94 5.14
C THR A 148 -4.50 5.50 5.91
N ALA A 149 -4.03 6.70 5.56
CA ALA A 149 -2.93 7.36 6.27
C ALA A 149 -3.27 7.64 7.75
N ILE A 150 -4.43 8.24 8.01
CA ILE A 150 -4.92 8.55 9.36
C ILE A 150 -5.20 7.25 10.13
N GLY A 151 -5.80 6.27 9.49
CA GLY A 151 -6.06 4.96 10.09
C GLY A 151 -4.78 4.25 10.52
N ASN A 152 -3.67 4.40 9.77
CA ASN A 152 -2.37 3.89 10.21
C ASN A 152 -1.93 4.52 11.53
N PHE A 153 -2.00 5.85 11.66
CA PHE A 153 -1.70 6.53 12.94
C PHE A 153 -2.60 6.07 14.08
N ILE A 154 -3.90 5.90 13.82
CA ILE A 154 -4.83 5.39 14.83
C ILE A 154 -4.41 3.98 15.26
N ALA A 155 -4.05 3.10 14.32
CA ALA A 155 -3.57 1.76 14.64
C ALA A 155 -2.29 1.79 15.50
N ASP A 156 -1.32 2.61 15.10
CA ASP A 156 -0.06 2.78 15.84
C ASP A 156 -0.34 3.29 17.27
N ALA A 157 -1.29 4.23 17.44
CA ALA A 157 -1.69 4.74 18.75
C ALA A 157 -2.37 3.67 19.61
N LEU A 158 -3.32 2.92 19.06
CA LEU A 158 -4.06 1.88 19.77
C LEU A 158 -3.19 0.68 20.17
N THR A 159 -2.12 0.42 19.40
CA THR A 159 -1.20 -0.69 19.65
C THR A 159 0.04 -0.29 20.45
N GLY A 160 0.18 1.00 20.80
CA GLY A 160 1.30 1.53 21.58
C GLY A 160 2.60 1.74 20.79
N TYR A 161 2.53 1.76 19.46
CA TYR A 161 3.68 1.93 18.55
C TYR A 161 3.80 3.33 17.94
N LEU A 162 2.90 4.25 18.29
CA LEU A 162 2.95 5.63 17.79
C LEU A 162 4.27 6.30 18.18
N SER A 163 5.06 6.67 17.19
CA SER A 163 6.38 7.29 17.37
C SER A 163 6.70 8.27 16.24
N ILE A 164 7.88 8.91 16.29
CA ILE A 164 8.39 9.73 15.19
C ILE A 164 8.53 8.89 13.90
N GLY A 165 8.78 7.59 14.02
CA GLY A 165 8.80 6.66 12.90
C GLY A 165 7.45 6.55 12.17
N SER A 166 6.34 6.71 12.91
CA SER A 166 4.99 6.63 12.32
C SER A 166 4.77 7.68 11.24
N ILE A 167 5.44 8.85 11.28
CA ILE A 167 5.25 9.92 10.27
C ILE A 167 5.59 9.41 8.87
N GLY A 168 6.65 8.62 8.72
CA GLY A 168 6.96 7.93 7.47
C GLY A 168 5.85 6.96 7.07
N GLY A 169 5.29 6.25 8.07
CA GLY A 169 4.12 5.37 7.91
C GLY A 169 2.87 6.10 7.42
N PHE A 170 2.62 7.33 7.85
CA PHE A 170 1.44 8.10 7.45
C PHE A 170 1.40 8.31 5.93
N ILE A 171 2.43 8.91 5.36
CA ILE A 171 2.49 9.17 3.92
C ILE A 171 2.75 7.87 3.15
N GLY A 172 3.53 6.94 3.68
CA GLY A 172 3.70 5.62 3.07
C GLY A 172 2.37 4.88 2.85
N ASN A 173 1.49 4.90 3.86
CA ASN A 173 0.16 4.28 3.78
C ASN A 173 -0.83 5.09 2.93
N PHE A 174 -0.64 6.41 2.80
CA PHE A 174 -1.32 7.15 1.74
C PHE A 174 -0.94 6.61 0.36
N MET A 175 0.35 6.38 0.11
CA MET A 175 0.87 6.00 -1.20
C MET A 175 0.41 4.60 -1.65
N ILE A 176 0.35 3.60 -0.75
CA ILE A 176 -0.18 2.27 -1.10
C ILE A 176 -1.67 2.34 -1.53
N ALA A 177 -2.44 3.29 -1.00
CA ALA A 177 -3.82 3.54 -1.42
C ALA A 177 -3.91 4.37 -2.71
N TYR A 178 -3.05 5.39 -2.83
CA TYR A 178 -3.02 6.33 -3.94
C TYR A 178 -2.60 5.69 -5.27
N LEU A 179 -1.60 4.80 -5.26
CA LEU A 179 -1.06 4.19 -6.48
C LEU A 179 -2.13 3.43 -7.29
N PRO A 180 -2.86 2.44 -6.72
CA PRO A 180 -3.89 1.74 -7.46
C PRO A 180 -5.09 2.67 -7.80
N TYR A 181 -5.45 3.61 -6.91
CA TYR A 181 -6.43 4.66 -7.20
C TYR A 181 -6.14 5.40 -8.51
N LYS A 182 -4.90 5.84 -8.66
CA LYS A 182 -4.51 6.77 -9.72
C LYS A 182 -4.24 6.06 -11.03
N PHE A 183 -3.52 4.95 -10.98
CA PHE A 183 -2.98 4.30 -12.17
C PHE A 183 -3.90 3.24 -12.77
N MET A 184 -4.82 2.67 -11.99
CA MET A 184 -5.80 1.72 -12.52
C MET A 184 -6.91 2.42 -13.31
N LYS A 185 -7.29 1.82 -14.44
CA LYS A 185 -8.41 2.32 -15.26
C LYS A 185 -9.74 1.79 -14.76
N ASP A 186 -9.76 0.54 -14.33
CA ASP A 186 -10.93 -0.18 -13.86
C ASP A 186 -10.67 -0.76 -12.46
N HIS A 187 -11.49 -0.35 -11.48
CA HIS A 187 -11.40 -0.77 -10.08
C HIS A 187 -12.40 -1.87 -9.71
N SER A 188 -13.09 -2.45 -10.70
CA SER A 188 -14.22 -3.35 -10.45
C SER A 188 -13.85 -4.77 -10.03
N PHE A 189 -12.59 -5.18 -10.25
CA PHE A 189 -12.11 -6.56 -10.13
C PHE A 189 -12.91 -7.56 -10.98
N ARG A 190 -13.70 -7.08 -11.95
CA ARG A 190 -14.59 -7.89 -12.80
C ARG A 190 -14.11 -8.01 -14.23
N SER A 191 -13.00 -7.36 -14.56
CA SER A 191 -12.35 -7.51 -15.84
C SER A 191 -10.93 -8.07 -15.64
N PRO A 192 -10.41 -8.85 -16.60
CA PRO A 192 -9.02 -9.31 -16.59
C PRO A 192 -8.04 -8.15 -16.37
N ARG A 193 -8.31 -7.05 -17.07
CA ARG A 193 -7.53 -5.82 -17.00
C ARG A 193 -7.48 -5.25 -15.58
N SER A 194 -8.62 -5.16 -14.89
CA SER A 194 -8.66 -4.64 -13.51
C SER A 194 -7.81 -5.49 -12.56
N ILE A 195 -7.83 -6.82 -12.74
CA ILE A 195 -7.04 -7.74 -11.93
C ILE A 195 -5.54 -7.52 -12.20
N ILE A 196 -5.13 -7.52 -13.47
CA ILE A 196 -3.73 -7.31 -13.86
C ILE A 196 -3.21 -5.95 -13.38
N GLU A 197 -3.95 -4.87 -13.63
CA GLU A 197 -3.57 -3.52 -13.20
C GLU A 197 -3.46 -3.44 -11.67
N TYR A 198 -4.33 -4.14 -10.94
CA TYR A 198 -4.24 -4.21 -9.48
C TYR A 198 -2.97 -4.92 -8.99
N TYR A 199 -2.63 -6.09 -9.54
CA TYR A 199 -1.43 -6.82 -9.12
C TYR A 199 -0.17 -5.97 -9.37
N ILE A 200 -0.14 -5.20 -10.47
CA ILE A 200 0.97 -4.30 -10.77
C ILE A 200 1.01 -3.13 -9.80
N TRP A 201 -0.07 -2.32 -9.74
CA TRP A 201 -0.05 -1.04 -9.03
C TRP A 201 -0.30 -1.16 -7.53
N GLY A 202 -1.22 -2.02 -7.12
CA GLY A 202 -1.58 -2.23 -5.72
C GLY A 202 -0.64 -3.21 -5.03
N ALA A 203 -0.53 -4.44 -5.55
CA ALA A 203 0.17 -5.51 -4.83
C ALA A 203 1.70 -5.39 -4.89
N VAL A 204 2.29 -5.04 -6.05
CA VAL A 204 3.74 -4.94 -6.19
C VAL A 204 4.24 -3.53 -5.96
N ILE A 205 3.85 -2.59 -6.83
CA ILE A 205 4.40 -1.23 -6.79
C ILE A 205 3.99 -0.54 -5.48
N GLY A 206 2.74 -0.71 -5.04
CA GLY A 206 2.25 -0.23 -3.75
C GLY A 206 3.12 -0.69 -2.58
N SER A 207 3.30 -2.00 -2.43
CA SER A 207 4.07 -2.62 -1.34
C SER A 207 5.56 -2.24 -1.36
N VAL A 208 6.18 -2.16 -2.55
CA VAL A 208 7.57 -1.70 -2.68
C VAL A 208 7.69 -0.23 -2.31
N TYR A 209 6.78 0.61 -2.80
CA TYR A 209 6.83 2.04 -2.58
C TYR A 209 6.69 2.39 -1.10
N VAL A 210 5.69 1.83 -0.41
CA VAL A 210 5.48 2.09 1.02
C VAL A 210 6.68 1.62 1.85
N ALA A 211 7.23 0.43 1.56
CA ALA A 211 8.40 -0.09 2.26
C ALA A 211 9.63 0.82 2.10
N LEU A 212 9.92 1.26 0.87
CA LEU A 212 11.04 2.16 0.59
C LEU A 212 10.83 3.54 1.22
N TYR A 213 9.61 4.09 1.10
CA TYR A 213 9.27 5.40 1.68
C TYR A 213 9.47 5.41 3.19
N ILE A 214 8.95 4.39 3.90
CA ILE A 214 9.11 4.30 5.36
C ILE A 214 10.58 4.05 5.71
N SER A 215 11.25 3.14 5.01
CA SER A 215 12.66 2.80 5.29
C SER A 215 13.59 4.01 5.13
N TRP A 216 13.33 4.87 4.14
CA TRP A 216 14.06 6.12 4.00
C TRP A 216 13.87 7.04 5.20
N TRP A 217 12.62 7.22 5.64
CA TRP A 217 12.30 8.03 6.82
C TRP A 217 12.98 7.49 8.08
N LEU A 218 12.95 6.16 8.27
CA LEU A 218 13.60 5.50 9.41
C LEU A 218 15.13 5.67 9.38
N ASP A 219 15.77 5.54 8.22
CA ASP A 219 17.23 5.72 8.09
C ASP A 219 17.64 7.17 8.31
N ALA A 220 16.93 8.11 7.68
CA ALA A 220 17.21 9.55 7.78
C ALA A 220 17.12 10.07 9.23
N LEU A 221 16.24 9.48 10.05
CA LEU A 221 16.06 9.82 11.46
C LEU A 221 16.55 8.75 12.42
N GLU A 222 17.45 7.86 11.98
CA GLU A 222 18.00 6.78 12.79
C GLU A 222 18.54 7.22 14.16
N PRO A 223 19.23 8.37 14.33
CA PRO A 223 19.70 8.81 15.65
C PRO A 223 18.58 9.06 16.67
N VAL A 224 17.37 9.38 16.21
CA VAL A 224 16.19 9.64 17.05
C VAL A 224 15.36 8.37 17.22
N ILE A 225 15.30 7.56 16.17
CA ILE A 225 14.46 6.36 16.10
C ILE A 225 15.13 5.15 16.76
N GLY A 226 16.47 5.07 16.71
CA GLY A 226 17.27 4.01 17.33
C GLY A 226 17.24 2.65 16.62
N LEU A 227 16.65 2.57 15.41
CA LEU A 227 16.62 1.33 14.63
C LEU A 227 17.90 1.22 13.77
N PRO A 228 18.74 0.19 13.95
CA PRO A 228 19.99 0.08 13.21
C PRO A 228 19.77 0.05 11.69
N ARG A 229 20.53 0.85 10.94
CA ARG A 229 20.40 0.95 9.46
C ARG A 229 20.49 -0.39 8.72
N PRO A 230 21.36 -1.35 9.11
CA PRO A 230 21.36 -2.67 8.49
C PRO A 230 20.02 -3.41 8.68
N LEU A 231 19.37 -3.21 9.83
CA LEU A 231 18.07 -3.80 10.13
C LEU A 231 16.95 -3.10 9.35
N ILE A 232 17.04 -1.79 9.14
CA ILE A 232 16.10 -1.04 8.29
C ILE A 232 16.07 -1.62 6.87
N TRP A 233 17.22 -1.70 6.22
CA TRP A 233 17.28 -2.11 4.81
C TRP A 233 17.27 -3.62 4.61
N GLY A 234 17.92 -4.38 5.50
CA GLY A 234 18.06 -5.83 5.34
C GLY A 234 16.92 -6.65 5.94
N TRP A 235 16.14 -6.09 6.86
CA TRP A 235 15.04 -6.79 7.52
C TRP A 235 13.72 -6.05 7.32
N PHE A 236 13.63 -4.78 7.71
CA PHE A 236 12.37 -4.03 7.75
C PHE A 236 11.79 -3.80 6.36
N ALA A 237 12.56 -3.25 5.42
CA ALA A 237 12.06 -3.01 4.07
C ALA A 237 11.60 -4.31 3.38
N PRO A 238 12.41 -5.39 3.36
CA PRO A 238 11.99 -6.68 2.78
C PRO A 238 10.76 -7.27 3.47
N TRP A 239 10.69 -7.18 4.80
CA TRP A 239 9.54 -7.67 5.57
C TRP A 239 8.27 -6.91 5.23
N VAL A 240 8.31 -5.57 5.16
CA VAL A 240 7.14 -4.75 4.80
C VAL A 240 6.67 -5.08 3.39
N ILE A 241 7.60 -5.23 2.41
CA ILE A 241 7.25 -5.67 1.05
C ILE A 241 6.52 -7.00 1.09
N PHE A 242 7.07 -7.99 1.80
CA PHE A 242 6.45 -9.31 1.92
C PHE A 242 5.08 -9.23 2.58
N ASN A 243 4.98 -8.54 3.72
CA ASN A 243 3.76 -8.47 4.52
C ASN A 243 2.61 -7.78 3.78
N ASP A 244 2.90 -6.67 3.12
CA ASP A 244 1.91 -5.93 2.36
C ASP A 244 1.53 -6.70 1.10
N ALA A 245 2.50 -7.21 0.35
CA ALA A 245 2.23 -7.85 -0.91
C ALA A 245 1.49 -9.18 -0.76
N ILE A 246 1.78 -9.99 0.27
CA ILE A 246 1.06 -11.25 0.49
C ILE A 246 -0.41 -11.00 0.84
N VAL A 247 -0.69 -10.05 1.74
CA VAL A 247 -2.05 -9.71 2.17
C VAL A 247 -2.83 -9.06 1.03
N THR A 248 -2.22 -8.09 0.35
CA THR A 248 -2.87 -7.33 -0.71
C THR A 248 -3.02 -8.12 -2.00
N SER A 249 -2.14 -9.08 -2.31
CA SER A 249 -2.31 -9.95 -3.47
C SER A 249 -3.41 -11.00 -3.29
N THR A 250 -3.67 -11.43 -2.05
CA THR A 250 -4.60 -12.54 -1.76
C THR A 250 -5.99 -12.05 -1.37
N ILE A 251 -6.09 -11.19 -0.36
CA ILE A 251 -7.37 -10.80 0.25
C ILE A 251 -8.03 -9.65 -0.52
N THR A 252 -7.24 -8.66 -0.97
CA THR A 252 -7.81 -7.48 -1.62
C THR A 252 -8.60 -7.79 -2.89
N PRO A 253 -8.20 -8.66 -3.83
CA PRO A 253 -9.01 -8.93 -5.02
C PRO A 253 -10.37 -9.52 -4.68
N ILE A 254 -10.45 -10.36 -3.65
CA ILE A 254 -11.69 -10.97 -3.16
C ILE A 254 -12.59 -9.87 -2.59
N LEU A 255 -12.07 -9.06 -1.68
CA LEU A 255 -12.81 -7.95 -1.08
C LEU A 255 -13.22 -6.90 -2.12
N GLY A 256 -12.33 -6.56 -3.06
CA GLY A 256 -12.60 -5.62 -4.14
C GLY A 256 -13.72 -6.11 -5.06
N TYR A 257 -13.71 -7.40 -5.40
CA TYR A 257 -14.83 -8.02 -6.11
C TYR A 257 -16.14 -7.88 -5.34
N LEU A 258 -16.16 -8.16 -4.04
CA LEU A 258 -17.39 -8.11 -3.24
C LEU A 258 -17.89 -6.68 -2.94
N LEU A 259 -16.99 -5.75 -2.66
CA LEU A 259 -17.31 -4.40 -2.17
C LEU A 259 -17.58 -3.40 -3.30
N TYR A 260 -17.03 -3.62 -4.50
CA TYR A 260 -17.20 -2.67 -5.60
C TYR A 260 -18.68 -2.41 -5.98
N PRO A 261 -19.56 -3.42 -6.19
CA PRO A 261 -20.95 -3.17 -6.54
C PRO A 261 -21.74 -2.39 -5.50
N PRO A 262 -21.78 -2.76 -4.19
CA PRO A 262 -22.57 -2.01 -3.22
C PRO A 262 -22.07 -0.57 -3.04
N ILE A 263 -20.77 -0.32 -3.17
CA ILE A 263 -20.21 1.05 -3.11
C ILE A 263 -20.64 1.87 -4.32
N LYS A 264 -20.56 1.28 -5.52
CA LYS A 264 -20.98 1.94 -6.76
C LYS A 264 -22.49 2.20 -6.78
N MET A 265 -23.32 1.24 -6.37
CA MET A 265 -24.77 1.40 -6.29
C MET A 265 -25.20 2.52 -5.33
N ARG A 266 -24.41 2.78 -4.29
CA ARG A 266 -24.64 3.87 -3.32
C ARG A 266 -24.07 5.21 -3.77
N GLY A 267 -23.49 5.31 -4.97
CA GLY A 267 -22.88 6.54 -5.47
C GLY A 267 -21.63 6.98 -4.71
N LEU A 268 -21.00 6.09 -3.94
CA LEU A 268 -19.81 6.41 -3.15
C LEU A 268 -18.51 6.29 -3.94
N TYR A 269 -18.56 5.63 -5.10
CA TYR A 269 -17.40 5.43 -5.98
C TYR A 269 -16.88 6.78 -6.49
N TRP A 270 -15.60 7.06 -6.25
CA TRP A 270 -15.02 8.38 -6.48
C TRP A 270 -15.19 8.89 -7.91
N LYS A 271 -15.02 8.05 -8.94
CA LYS A 271 -15.15 8.51 -10.34
C LYS A 271 -16.54 9.03 -10.66
N ASP A 272 -17.55 8.51 -9.97
CA ASP A 272 -18.95 8.94 -10.14
C ASP A 272 -19.22 10.25 -9.38
N ARG A 273 -18.45 10.56 -8.32
CA ARG A 273 -18.61 11.76 -7.48
C ARG A 273 -17.81 12.97 -7.95
N VAL A 274 -16.53 12.78 -8.29
CA VAL A 274 -15.59 13.88 -8.63
C VAL A 274 -15.24 13.98 -10.12
N GLY A 275 -15.64 12.98 -10.93
CA GLY A 275 -15.24 12.90 -12.35
C GLY A 275 -13.79 12.45 -12.53
N GLN A 276 -13.38 12.16 -13.78
CA GLN A 276 -11.98 11.85 -14.08
C GLN A 276 -11.20 13.16 -14.28
N PRO A 277 -10.12 13.43 -13.51
CA PRO A 277 -9.19 14.51 -13.80
C PRO A 277 -8.31 14.19 -15.02
#